data_AF-A0A7L4R7C5-F1
#
_entry.id   AF-A0A7L4R7C5-F1
#
_cell.length_a   1.000
_cell.length_b   1.000
_cell.length_c   1.000
_cell.angle_alpha   90.00
_cell.angle_beta   90.00
_cell.angle_gamma   90.00
#
_symmetry.space_group_name_H-M   'P 1'
#
loop_
_entity.id
_entity.type
_entity.pdbx_description
1 polymer ?
#
loop_
_entity_poly.entity_id
_entity_poly.type
_entity_poly.pdbx_seq_one_letter_code
_entity_poly.pdbx_strand_id
1 'polypeptide(L)'
;MEQKPGFIRNNEEWIIWLLAGEFGGSVTPGTLSARIGLPIDFLHDNLLYLERMGLIGLDRDPGKKYPEEIALIRLAREGQSLFEELKERPEIGDDLFG
;
A
#
# COMPACT_ATOMS: atom_id res chain seq x y z
N MET A 1 -3.11 9.85 -15.38
CA MET A 1 -2.54 8.94 -14.36
C MET A 1 -2.41 9.78 -13.10
N GLU A 2 -3.08 9.40 -12.02
CA GLU A 2 -2.92 10.10 -10.74
C GLU A 2 -1.54 9.76 -10.16
N GLN A 3 -0.73 10.81 -9.99
CA GLN A 3 0.64 10.73 -9.50
C GLN A 3 0.63 10.51 -7.97
N LYS A 4 1.67 9.86 -7.45
CA LYS A 4 1.91 9.71 -6.00
C LYS A 4 1.82 11.08 -5.32
N PRO A 5 0.98 11.26 -4.27
CA PRO A 5 0.96 12.52 -3.54
C PRO A 5 2.34 12.86 -2.95
N GLY A 6 2.70 14.14 -2.93
CA GLY A 6 4.04 14.60 -2.56
C GLY A 6 4.44 14.27 -1.12
N PHE A 7 3.47 14.12 -0.22
CA PHE A 7 3.69 13.78 1.20
C PHE A 7 3.96 12.29 1.46
N ILE A 8 3.73 11.41 0.47
CA ILE A 8 4.00 9.96 0.61
C ILE A 8 5.50 9.71 0.44
N ARG A 9 6.13 9.08 1.41
CA ARG A 9 7.61 9.03 1.51
C ARG A 9 8.22 7.72 0.99
N ASN A 10 7.48 6.62 1.04
CA ASN A 10 7.97 5.29 0.66
C ASN A 10 6.89 4.46 -0.05
N ASN A 11 7.17 3.19 -0.33
CA ASN A 11 6.23 2.33 -1.05
C ASN A 11 5.13 1.80 -0.12
N GLU A 12 5.45 1.57 1.15
CA GLU A 12 4.54 1.11 2.18
C GLU A 12 3.37 2.08 2.38
N GLU A 13 3.67 3.37 2.58
CA GLU A 13 2.67 4.44 2.69
C GLU A 13 1.86 4.57 1.40
N TRP A 14 2.48 4.35 0.24
CA TRP A 14 1.76 4.38 -1.04
C TRP A 14 0.79 3.21 -1.15
N ILE A 15 1.18 2.01 -0.75
CA ILE A 15 0.32 0.83 -0.75
C ILE A 15 -0.92 1.06 0.14
N ILE A 16 -0.71 1.60 1.34
CA ILE A 16 -1.81 1.93 2.27
C ILE A 16 -2.73 3.00 1.68
N TRP A 17 -2.16 4.06 1.10
CA TRP A 17 -2.90 5.12 0.43
C TRP A 17 -3.82 4.58 -0.68
N LEU A 18 -3.29 3.73 -1.55
CA LEU A 18 -4.05 3.13 -2.64
C LEU A 18 -5.12 2.16 -2.13
N LEU A 19 -4.78 1.32 -1.15
CA LEU A 19 -5.72 0.36 -0.56
C LEU A 19 -6.95 1.08 0.01
N ALA A 20 -6.75 2.11 0.83
CA ALA A 20 -7.84 2.83 1.48
C ALA A 20 -8.58 3.79 0.53
N GLY A 21 -7.82 4.54 -0.29
CA GLY A 21 -8.37 5.62 -1.12
C GLY A 21 -8.95 5.15 -2.45
N GLU A 22 -8.33 4.16 -3.11
CA GLU A 22 -8.71 3.77 -4.48
C GLU A 22 -9.38 2.38 -4.54
N PHE A 23 -8.90 1.42 -3.74
CA PHE A 23 -9.32 0.02 -3.85
C PHE A 23 -10.39 -0.41 -2.84
N GLY A 24 -10.97 0.54 -2.09
CA GLY A 24 -12.04 0.24 -1.12
C GLY A 24 -11.63 -0.75 -0.02
N GLY A 25 -10.34 -0.82 0.29
CA GLY A 25 -9.76 -1.67 1.32
C GLY A 25 -9.26 -3.04 0.85
N SER A 26 -9.34 -3.41 -0.44
CA SER A 26 -8.80 -4.70 -0.90
C SER A 26 -8.37 -4.72 -2.36
N VAL A 27 -7.29 -5.42 -2.67
CA VAL A 27 -6.75 -5.49 -4.05
C VAL A 27 -5.96 -6.77 -4.29
N THR A 28 -5.87 -7.21 -5.54
CA THR A 28 -4.94 -8.29 -5.93
C THR A 28 -3.52 -7.76 -6.12
N PRO A 29 -2.46 -8.55 -5.90
CA PRO A 29 -1.09 -8.08 -6.12
C PRO A 29 -0.82 -7.61 -7.56
N GLY A 30 -1.44 -8.26 -8.56
CA GLY A 30 -1.30 -7.87 -9.96
C GLY A 30 -1.88 -6.49 -10.25
N THR A 31 -3.07 -6.19 -9.72
CA THR A 31 -3.69 -4.86 -9.85
C THR A 31 -2.86 -3.79 -9.12
N LEU A 32 -2.37 -4.09 -7.91
CA LEU A 32 -1.52 -3.17 -7.15
C LEU A 32 -0.19 -2.89 -7.87
N SER A 33 0.46 -3.93 -8.37
CA SER A 33 1.70 -3.85 -9.16
C SER A 33 1.53 -2.98 -10.40
N ALA A 34 0.45 -3.19 -11.16
CA ALA A 34 0.13 -2.36 -12.32
C ALA A 34 -0.13 -0.89 -11.95
N ARG A 35 -0.79 -0.64 -10.81
CA ARG A 35 -1.12 0.72 -10.35
C ARG A 35 0.11 1.50 -9.86
N ILE A 36 1.02 0.83 -9.15
CA ILE A 36 2.26 1.42 -8.63
C ILE A 36 3.33 1.51 -9.73
N GLY A 37 3.26 0.64 -10.73
CA GLY A 37 4.28 0.54 -11.79
C GLY A 37 5.55 -0.18 -11.35
N LEU A 38 5.45 -1.05 -10.33
CA LEU A 38 6.55 -1.85 -9.81
C LEU A 38 6.24 -3.34 -9.96
N PRO A 39 7.24 -4.20 -10.28
CA PRO A 39 7.04 -5.64 -10.35
C PRO A 39 6.55 -6.23 -9.02
N ILE A 40 5.72 -7.29 -9.08
CA ILE A 40 5.19 -7.94 -7.88
C ILE A 40 6.33 -8.43 -6.96
N ASP A 41 7.40 -8.99 -7.52
CA ASP A 41 8.58 -9.43 -6.77
C ASP A 41 9.15 -8.33 -5.87
N PHE A 42 9.14 -7.08 -6.37
CA PHE A 42 9.65 -5.92 -5.65
C PHE A 42 8.68 -5.45 -4.56
N LEU A 43 7.37 -5.60 -4.80
CA LEU A 43 6.35 -5.26 -3.81
C LEU A 43 6.25 -6.31 -2.70
N HIS A 44 6.67 -7.55 -2.96
CA HIS A 44 6.48 -8.68 -2.05
C HIS A 44 7.05 -8.43 -0.64
N ASP A 45 8.29 -7.94 -0.54
CA ASP A 45 8.91 -7.62 0.76
C ASP A 45 8.14 -6.51 1.51
N ASN A 46 7.65 -5.50 0.79
CA ASN A 46 6.82 -4.44 1.37
C ASN A 46 5.51 -5.02 1.92
N LEU A 47 4.88 -5.96 1.19
CA LEU A 47 3.64 -6.62 1.62
C LEU A 47 3.86 -7.47 2.87
N LEU A 48 4.93 -8.28 2.91
CA LEU A 48 5.27 -9.08 4.09
C LEU A 48 5.60 -8.19 5.30
N TYR A 49 6.28 -7.07 5.08
CA TYR A 49 6.55 -6.10 6.13
C TYR A 49 5.27 -5.47 6.66
N LEU A 50 4.40 -4.95 5.79
CA LEU A 50 3.13 -4.34 6.17
C LEU A 50 2.21 -5.31 6.93
N GLU A 51 2.17 -6.58 6.53
CA GLU A 51 1.39 -7.60 7.24
C GLU A 51 1.95 -7.85 8.64
N ARG A 52 3.28 -7.94 8.78
CA ARG A 52 3.93 -8.09 10.09
C ARG A 52 3.65 -6.90 11.02
N MET A 53 3.55 -5.70 10.46
CA MET A 53 3.16 -4.49 11.18
C MET A 53 1.66 -4.43 11.49
N GLY A 54 0.86 -5.39 11.01
CA GLY A 54 -0.58 -5.44 11.20
C GLY A 54 -1.35 -4.41 10.38
N LEU A 55 -0.72 -3.76 9.39
CA LEU A 55 -1.35 -2.72 8.58
C LEU A 55 -2.21 -3.29 7.44
N ILE A 56 -1.92 -4.52 7.03
CA ILE A 56 -2.67 -5.28 6.04
C ILE A 56 -2.80 -6.75 6.46
N GLY A 57 -3.73 -7.47 5.85
CA GLY A 57 -3.77 -8.93 5.84
C GLY A 57 -3.51 -9.47 4.43
N LEU A 58 -2.83 -10.61 4.34
CA LEU A 58 -2.56 -11.31 3.08
C LEU A 58 -3.26 -12.66 3.05
N ASP A 59 -4.23 -12.81 2.15
CA ASP A 59 -4.81 -14.12 1.85
C ASP A 59 -3.85 -14.86 0.92
N ARG A 60 -3.43 -16.06 1.33
CA ARG A 60 -2.47 -16.87 0.57
C ARG A 60 -3.13 -18.08 -0.08
N ASP A 61 -2.76 -18.37 -1.32
CA ASP A 61 -3.11 -19.60 -2.03
C ASP A 61 -1.99 -20.65 -1.86
N PRO A 62 -2.23 -21.75 -1.12
CA PRO A 62 -1.21 -22.78 -0.89
C PRO A 62 -0.84 -23.58 -2.15
N GLY A 63 -1.63 -23.50 -3.22
CA GLY A 63 -1.34 -24.14 -4.50
C GLY A 63 -0.37 -23.34 -5.38
N LYS A 64 -0.05 -22.11 -4.99
CA LYS A 64 0.80 -21.18 -5.74
C LYS A 64 2.18 -21.03 -5.08
N LYS A 65 3.13 -20.53 -5.87
CA LYS A 65 4.51 -20.27 -5.45
C LYS A 65 4.80 -18.78 -5.57
N TYR A 66 5.86 -18.34 -4.89
CA TYR A 66 6.41 -17.01 -5.03
C TYR A 66 6.47 -16.52 -6.49
N PRO A 67 6.03 -15.28 -6.79
CA PRO A 67 5.35 -14.31 -5.91
C PRO A 67 3.80 -14.41 -5.96
N GLU A 68 3.24 -15.43 -6.62
CA GLU A 68 1.79 -15.63 -6.84
C GLU A 68 1.07 -16.27 -5.64
N GLU A 69 1.78 -16.59 -4.56
CA GLU A 69 1.17 -17.17 -3.37
C GLU A 69 0.25 -16.19 -2.64
N ILE A 70 0.42 -14.88 -2.84
CA ILE A 70 -0.49 -13.86 -2.32
C ILE A 70 -1.66 -13.72 -3.30
N ALA A 71 -2.86 -14.13 -2.90
CA ALA A 71 -4.06 -14.04 -3.74
C ALA A 71 -4.78 -12.71 -3.57
N LEU A 72 -4.84 -12.20 -2.33
CA LEU A 72 -5.54 -10.95 -2.00
C LEU A 72 -4.85 -10.20 -0.87
N ILE A 73 -4.84 -8.88 -0.99
CA ILE A 73 -4.32 -7.92 -0.02
C ILE A 73 -5.52 -7.19 0.57
N ARG A 74 -5.65 -7.16 1.90
CA ARG A 74 -6.74 -6.48 2.61
C ARG A 74 -6.20 -5.44 3.56
N LEU A 75 -6.81 -4.27 3.60
CA LEU A 75 -6.49 -3.24 4.57
C LEU A 75 -6.95 -3.69 5.96
N ALA A 76 -6.06 -3.60 6.94
CA ALA A 76 -6.39 -3.81 8.34
C ALA A 76 -6.83 -2.50 9.01
N ARG A 77 -7.36 -2.60 10.23
CA ARG A 77 -7.81 -1.43 11.00
C ARG A 77 -6.66 -0.45 11.23
N GLU A 78 -5.49 -0.96 11.57
CA GLU A 78 -4.28 -0.20 11.82
C GLU A 78 -3.80 0.51 10.54
N GLY A 79 -3.95 -0.15 9.38
CA GLY A 79 -3.70 0.47 8.08
C GLY A 79 -4.66 1.62 7.77
N GLN A 80 -5.94 1.48 8.13
CA GLN A 80 -6.91 2.58 8.01
C GLN A 80 -6.53 3.77 8.89
N SER A 81 -6.07 3.54 10.12
CA SER A 81 -5.59 4.61 11.00
C SER A 81 -4.40 5.35 10.36
N LEU A 82 -3.43 4.62 9.81
CA LEU A 82 -2.30 5.21 9.10
C LEU A 82 -2.77 6.03 7.88
N PHE A 83 -3.76 5.57 7.13
CA PHE A 83 -4.32 6.35 6.02
C PHE A 83 -4.90 7.69 6.47
N GLU A 84 -5.64 7.73 7.58
CA GLU A 84 -6.15 8.99 8.13
C GLU A 84 -5.01 9.91 8.59
N GLU A 85 -3.97 9.37 9.24
CA GLU A 85 -2.76 10.14 9.60
C GLU A 85 -2.05 10.72 8.36
N LEU A 86 -2.00 9.97 7.25
CA LEU A 86 -1.38 10.43 6.01
C LEU A 86 -2.13 11.62 5.39
N LYS A 87 -3.45 11.68 5.53
CA LYS A 87 -4.28 12.79 5.01
C LYS A 87 -4.02 14.11 5.72
N GLU A 88 -3.56 14.06 6.97
CA GLU A 88 -3.25 15.26 7.78
C GLU A 88 -1.82 15.78 7.54
N ARG A 89 -1.00 15.06 6.76
CA ARG A 89 0.39 15.47 6.53
C ARG A 89 0.46 16.65 5.55
N PRO A 90 1.27 17.68 5.86
CA PRO A 90 1.49 18.78 4.92
C PRO A 90 2.19 18.28 3.67
N GLU A 91 1.95 18.94 2.55
CA GLU A 91 2.72 18.69 1.33
C GLU A 91 4.17 19.12 1.55
N ILE A 92 5.10 18.43 0.87
CA ILE A 92 6.51 18.82 0.90
C ILE A 92 6.65 20.17 0.21
N GLY A 93 6.81 21.23 1.00
CA GLY A 93 6.98 22.61 0.52
C GLY A 93 6.10 23.67 1.20
N ASP A 94 5.06 23.26 1.95
CA ASP A 94 4.14 24.21 2.61
C ASP A 94 4.81 24.97 3.77
N ASP A 95 5.83 24.39 4.42
CA ASP A 95 6.54 25.02 5.55
C ASP A 95 7.53 26.14 5.15
N LEU A 96 7.71 26.42 3.85
CA LEU A 96 8.68 27.45 3.40
C LEU A 96 8.10 28.86 3.28
N PHE A 97 6.81 29.06 3.60
CA PHE A 97 6.14 30.37 3.51
C PHE A 97 5.32 30.77 4.75
N GLY A 98 5.54 30.10 5.89
CA GLY A 98 4.91 30.42 7.18
C GLY A 98 5.65 31.47 8.00
#